data_AF-A0A918WLI3-F1
#
_entry.id   AF-A0A918WLI3-F1
#
_cell.length_a   1.000
_cell.length_b   1.000
_cell.length_c   1.000
_cell.angle_alpha   90.00
_cell.angle_beta   90.00
_cell.angle_gamma   90.00
#
_symmetry.space_group_name_H-M   'P 1'
#
loop_
_entity.id
_entity.type
_entity.pdbx_description
1 polymer ?
#
loop_
_entity_poly.entity_id
_entity_poly.type
_entity_poly.pdbx_seq_one_letter_code
_entity_poly.pdbx_strand_id
1 'polypeptide(L)'
;MTHMKTTLDLPDALLVEAKAVAARRRTTLKAMVEHALRREIQFQDDPLNNLDPEKFELNDLGLPVLTKMKGFPSGQTLLDHIKDVEGEDDMNRAFL
;
A
#
# COMPACT_ATOMS: atom_id res chain seq x y z
N MET A 1 -14.59 22.59 -2.86
CA MET A 1 -14.77 21.37 -2.04
C MET A 1 -15.22 21.80 -0.66
N THR A 2 -16.36 21.30 -0.19
CA THR A 2 -16.87 21.54 1.16
C THR A 2 -16.10 20.67 2.15
N HIS A 3 -15.29 21.26 3.02
CA HIS A 3 -14.69 20.52 4.14
C HIS A 3 -15.72 20.43 5.26
N MET A 4 -16.22 19.22 5.51
CA MET A 4 -17.05 18.96 6.68
C MET A 4 -16.17 18.79 7.92
N LYS A 5 -16.53 19.47 9.01
CA LYS A 5 -15.90 19.25 10.31
C LYS A 5 -16.58 18.04 10.95
N THR A 6 -15.79 16.99 11.21
CA THR A 6 -16.28 15.80 11.90
C THR A 6 -15.69 15.77 13.31
N THR A 7 -16.52 15.48 14.30
CA THR A 7 -16.10 15.23 15.68
C THR A 7 -16.11 13.73 15.91
N LEU A 8 -15.01 13.18 16.43
CA LEU A 8 -14.86 11.76 16.74
C LEU A 8 -14.66 11.63 18.26
N ASP A 9 -15.45 10.77 18.88
CA ASP A 9 -15.23 10.37 20.28
C ASP A 9 -14.20 9.24 20.31
N LEU A 10 -13.07 9.47 20.98
CA LEU A 10 -11.91 8.58 21.00
C LEU A 10 -11.33 8.55 22.43
N PRO A 11 -10.84 7.39 22.90
CA PRO A 11 -10.09 7.35 24.14
C PRO A 11 -8.86 8.27 24.09
N ASP A 12 -8.62 9.04 25.15
CA ASP A 12 -7.51 9.99 25.21
C ASP A 12 -6.14 9.35 24.93
N ALA A 13 -5.92 8.15 25.47
CA ALA A 13 -4.69 7.40 25.24
C ALA A 13 -4.44 7.12 23.75
N LEU A 14 -5.49 6.76 23.01
CA LEU A 14 -5.42 6.52 21.58
C LEU A 14 -5.12 7.81 20.80
N LEU A 15 -5.74 8.92 21.20
CA LEU A 15 -5.50 10.22 20.57
C LEU A 15 -4.04 10.69 20.77
N VAL A 16 -3.48 10.48 21.97
CA VAL A 16 -2.08 10.80 22.30
C VAL A 16 -1.13 9.98 21.42
N GLU A 17 -1.34 8.66 21.35
CA GLU A 17 -0.52 7.78 20.53
C GLU A 17 -0.60 8.14 19.04
N ALA A 18 -1.81 8.38 18.53
CA ALA A 18 -2.03 8.76 17.14
C ALA A 18 -1.29 10.06 16.79
N LYS A 19 -1.29 11.06 17.68
CA LYS A 19 -0.52 12.31 17.48
C LYS A 19 0.99 12.05 17.46
N ALA A 20 1.50 11.20 18.36
CA ALA A 20 2.91 10.84 18.38
C ALA A 20 3.34 10.12 17.09
N VAL A 21 2.49 9.22 16.55
CA VAL A 21 2.71 8.57 15.25
C VAL A 21 2.72 9.59 14.12
N ALA A 22 1.76 10.52 14.08
CA ALA A 22 1.70 11.55 13.05
C ALA A 22 2.96 12.43 13.03
N ALA A 23 3.42 12.86 14.21
CA ALA A 23 4.66 13.62 14.36
C ALA A 23 5.89 12.85 13.85
N ARG A 24 6.04 11.59 14.26
CA ARG A 24 7.14 10.71 13.79
C ARG A 24 7.15 10.55 12.28
N ARG A 25 5.97 10.43 11.66
CA ARG A 25 5.79 10.30 10.20
C ARG A 25 5.81 11.64 9.45
N ARG A 26 6.07 12.76 10.14
CA ARG A 26 6.03 14.13 9.59
C ARG A 26 4.72 14.42 8.83
N THR A 27 3.60 13.97 9.37
CA THR A 27 2.25 14.18 8.83
C THR A 27 1.31 14.77 9.88
N THR A 28 0.08 15.09 9.50
CA THR A 28 -0.95 15.58 10.42
C THR A 28 -1.89 14.47 10.83
N LEU A 29 -2.50 14.59 12.03
CA LEU A 29 -3.55 13.66 12.46
C LEU A 29 -4.70 13.60 11.45
N LYS A 30 -5.08 14.76 10.87
CA LYS A 30 -6.09 14.83 9.81
C LYS A 30 -5.71 13.99 8.59
N ALA A 31 -4.51 14.20 8.05
CA ALA A 31 -4.05 13.45 6.88
C ALA A 31 -3.92 11.95 7.18
N MET A 32 -3.50 11.58 8.38
CA MET A 32 -3.43 10.19 8.82
C MET A 32 -4.83 9.56 8.91
N VAL A 33 -5.81 10.26 9.48
CA VAL A 33 -7.21 9.80 9.57
C VAL A 33 -7.82 9.69 8.17
N GLU A 34 -7.63 10.68 7.30
CA GLU A 34 -8.11 10.62 5.91
C GLU A 34 -7.50 9.44 5.14
N HIS A 35 -6.20 9.19 5.29
CA HIS A 35 -5.53 8.07 4.65
C HIS A 35 -6.07 6.73 5.17
N ALA A 36 -6.22 6.58 6.48
CA ALA A 36 -6.78 5.36 7.08
C ALA A 36 -8.22 5.11 6.63
N LEU A 37 -9.06 6.15 6.60
CA LEU A 37 -10.44 6.05 6.12
C LEU A 37 -10.52 5.67 4.63
N ARG A 38 -9.69 6.27 3.78
CA ARG A 38 -9.62 5.90 2.35
C ARG A 38 -9.20 4.45 2.18
N ARG A 39 -8.18 4.03 2.92
CA ARG A 39 -7.68 2.66 2.91
C ARG A 39 -8.79 1.70 3.30
N GLU A 40 -9.48 1.96 4.41
CA GLU A 40 -10.56 1.09 4.91
C GLU A 40 -11.70 0.96 3.88
N ILE A 41 -12.14 2.06 3.28
CA ILE A 41 -13.20 2.05 2.26
C ILE A 41 -12.74 1.30 0.99
N GLN A 42 -11.50 1.52 0.55
CA GLN A 42 -10.94 0.83 -0.61
C GLN A 42 -10.76 -0.68 -0.41
N PHE A 43 -10.62 -1.16 0.84
CA PHE A 43 -10.61 -2.60 1.12
C PHE A 43 -12.03 -3.20 1.14
N GLN A 44 -13.06 -2.39 1.35
CA GLN A 44 -14.46 -2.82 1.23
C GLN A 44 -14.91 -2.86 -0.24
N ASP A 45 -14.37 -1.97 -1.07
CA ASP A 45 -14.44 -2.07 -2.53
C ASP A 45 -13.51 -3.20 -2.99
N ASP A 46 -14.02 -4.42 -2.98
CA ASP A 46 -13.44 -5.68 -3.48
C ASP A 46 -11.98 -5.56 -4.02
N PRO A 47 -10.96 -6.16 -3.38
CA PRO A 47 -9.59 -6.16 -3.92
C PRO A 47 -9.48 -6.71 -5.34
N LEU A 48 -10.52 -7.38 -5.87
CA LEU A 48 -10.65 -7.83 -7.26
C LEU A 48 -11.10 -6.73 -8.24
N ASN A 49 -11.77 -5.67 -7.78
CA ASN A 49 -12.22 -4.57 -8.65
C ASN A 49 -11.08 -3.70 -9.19
N ASN A 50 -9.89 -3.77 -8.58
CA ASN A 50 -8.67 -3.10 -9.06
C ASN A 50 -7.66 -4.06 -9.69
N LEU A 51 -7.95 -5.36 -9.76
CA LEU A 51 -7.14 -6.28 -10.53
C LEU A 51 -7.59 -6.22 -11.98
N ASP A 52 -6.63 -6.02 -12.87
CA ASP A 52 -6.86 -6.24 -14.29
C ASP A 52 -7.29 -7.71 -14.48
N PRO A 53 -8.55 -7.99 -14.86
CA PRO A 53 -9.06 -9.36 -14.95
C PRO A 53 -8.29 -10.21 -15.95
N GLU A 54 -7.57 -9.56 -16.89
CA GLU A 54 -6.72 -10.25 -17.85
C GLU A 54 -5.40 -10.75 -17.24
N LYS A 55 -4.98 -10.20 -16.09
CA LYS A 55 -3.68 -10.48 -15.45
C LYS A 55 -3.78 -11.31 -14.16
N PHE A 56 -4.97 -11.44 -13.59
CA PHE A 56 -5.17 -12.13 -12.32
C PHE A 56 -6.40 -13.05 -12.38
N GLU A 57 -6.20 -14.30 -11.96
CA GLU A 57 -7.25 -15.28 -11.68
C GLU A 57 -7.35 -15.52 -10.17
N LEU A 58 -8.50 -15.99 -9.68
CA LEU A 58 -8.63 -16.46 -8.30
C LEU A 58 -8.32 -17.95 -8.23
N ASN A 59 -7.55 -18.36 -7.23
CA ASN A 59 -7.43 -19.79 -6.90
C ASN A 59 -8.61 -20.26 -6.02
N ASP A 60 -8.67 -21.58 -5.76
CA ASP A 60 -9.72 -22.20 -4.94
C ASP A 60 -9.80 -21.69 -3.50
N LEU A 61 -8.80 -20.94 -3.04
CA LEU A 61 -8.76 -20.29 -1.73
C LEU A 61 -9.23 -18.83 -1.77
N GLY A 62 -9.68 -18.35 -2.92
CA GLY A 62 -10.11 -16.96 -3.13
C GLY A 62 -8.94 -15.97 -3.14
N LEU A 63 -7.71 -16.43 -3.30
CA LEU A 63 -6.53 -15.56 -3.40
C LEU A 63 -6.22 -15.25 -4.86
N PRO A 64 -5.90 -13.99 -5.20
CA PRO A 64 -5.52 -13.63 -6.56
C PRO A 64 -4.15 -14.21 -6.92
N VAL A 65 -4.09 -14.92 -8.03
CA VAL A 65 -2.90 -15.51 -8.64
C VAL A 65 -2.71 -14.91 -10.04
N LEU A 66 -1.46 -14.60 -10.40
CA LEU A 66 -1.14 -14.10 -11.73
C LEU A 66 -1.47 -15.17 -12.78
N THR A 67 -2.29 -14.82 -13.77
CA THR A 67 -2.45 -15.66 -14.96
C THR A 67 -1.13 -15.66 -15.73
N LYS A 68 -0.70 -16.85 -16.19
CA LYS A 68 0.46 -16.95 -17.08
C LYS A 68 0.14 -16.24 -18.40
N MET A 69 0.41 -14.94 -18.47
CA MET A 69 0.42 -14.19 -19.72
C MET A 69 1.46 -14.81 -20.66
N LYS A 70 1.08 -15.11 -21.90
CA LYS A 70 2.03 -15.48 -22.95
C LYS A 70 3.02 -14.32 -23.13
N GLY A 71 4.23 -14.45 -22.58
CA GLY A 71 5.30 -13.46 -22.69
C GLY A 71 5.76 -12.85 -21.36
N PHE A 72 5.06 -13.08 -20.25
CA PHE A 72 5.58 -12.72 -18.93
C PHE A 72 6.36 -13.90 -18.33
N PRO A 73 7.64 -13.72 -17.98
CA PRO A 73 8.40 -14.78 -17.37
C PRO A 73 7.82 -15.06 -15.97
N SER A 74 7.76 -16.35 -15.61
CA SER A 74 7.21 -16.84 -14.34
C SER A 74 7.72 -16.06 -13.13
N GLY A 75 6.96 -16.02 -12.02
CA GLY A 75 7.25 -15.21 -10.83
C GLY A 75 8.68 -15.31 -10.26
N GLN A 76 9.45 -16.34 -10.60
CA GLN A 76 10.89 -16.39 -10.33
C GLN A 76 11.67 -15.22 -10.95
N THR A 77 11.34 -14.80 -12.17
CA THR A 77 12.03 -13.75 -12.92
C THR A 77 11.65 -12.35 -12.46
N LEU A 78 10.45 -12.16 -11.90
CA LEU A 78 10.06 -10.91 -11.25
C LEU A 78 10.84 -10.69 -9.94
N LEU A 79 11.10 -11.76 -9.17
CA LEU A 79 11.97 -11.67 -8.00
C LEU A 79 13.42 -11.36 -8.37
N ASP A 80 13.91 -11.88 -9.50
CA ASP A 80 15.28 -11.58 -9.96
C ASP A 80 15.42 -10.11 -10.37
N HIS A 81 14.43 -9.52 -11.06
CA HIS A 81 14.43 -8.09 -11.38
C HIS A 81 14.34 -7.17 -10.16
N ILE A 82 13.60 -7.55 -9.12
CA ILE A 82 13.53 -6.75 -7.88
C ILE A 82 14.88 -6.77 -7.14
N LYS A 83 15.62 -7.89 -7.21
CA LYS A 83 16.96 -7.99 -6.63
C LYS A 83 18.01 -7.17 -7.38
N ASP A 84 17.87 -7.04 -8.70
CA ASP A 84 18.81 -6.23 -9.51
C ASP A 84 18.71 -4.73 -9.20
N VAL A 85 17.53 -4.23 -8.84
CA VAL A 85 17.32 -2.81 -8.49
C VAL A 85 17.93 -2.45 -7.13
N GLU A 86 18.01 -3.39 -6.17
CA GLU A 86 18.66 -3.13 -4.87
C GLU A 86 20.21 -3.21 -4.95
N GLY A 87 20.79 -3.64 -6.08
CA GLY A 87 22.24 -3.80 -6.26
C GLY A 87 22.99 -2.58 -6.85
N GLU A 88 22.30 -1.60 -7.42
CA GLU A 88 22.95 -0.44 -8.05
C GLU A 88 23.19 0.75 -7.09
N ASP A 89 22.47 0.81 -5.96
CA ASP A 89 22.58 1.96 -5.04
C ASP A 89 23.85 1.96 -4.16
N ASP A 90 24.51 0.81 -3.99
CA ASP A 90 25.77 0.72 -3.24
C ASP A 90 27.02 1.07 -4.09
N MET A 91 26.95 1.01 -5.42
CA MET A 91 28.08 1.37 -6.28
C MET A 91 28.22 2.88 -6.52
N ASN A 92 27.16 3.67 -6.34
CA ASN A 92 27.18 5.10 -6.64
C ASN A 92 27.54 6.00 -5.44
N ARG A 93 27.85 5.43 -4.27
CA ARG A 93 28.33 6.17 -3.08
C ARG A 93 29.83 6.04 -2.82
N ALA A 94 30.56 5.21 -3.59
CA ALA A 94 32.00 5.06 -3.43
C ALA A 94 32.85 6.11 -4.18
N PHE A 95 32.22 7.01 -4.96
CA PHE A 95 32.93 8.00 -5.79
C PHE A 95 32.40 9.44 -5.67
N LEU A 96 31.78 9.81 -4.56
CA LEU A 96 31.48 11.20 -4.20
C LEU A 96 31.84 11.51 -2.75
#